data_AF-A0A1G2VAH9-F1
#
_entry.id   AF-A0A1G2VAH9-F1
#
_cell.length_a   1.000
_cell.length_b   1.000
_cell.length_c   1.000
_cell.angle_alpha   90.00
_cell.angle_beta   90.00
_cell.angle_gamma   90.00
#
_symmetry.space_group_name_H-M   'P 1'
#
loop_
_entity.id
_entity.type
_entity.pdbx_description
1 polymer ?
#
loop_
_entity_poly.entity_id
_entity_poly.type
_entity_poly.pdbx_seq_one_letter_code
_entity_poly.pdbx_strand_id
1 'polypeptide(L)'
;MPSTNRKKKRTARKALLLFLKRLRAGCGLYKDANEWYGHMKDLKGLLETYTDVLPKEPLEKVNAAMKLTDTTSAGLKRACKVLRYDLNSLIKKLPRFSWIGSVAVTGLVTVAVVAGAAAVYWQMTKVKVTIKNENCSNIPIAESIPQEINGTFKKFGVKLPLWIITNGQETFNVPPVGVRVEAHGSSLALTLFDRSFSVPLPERVQSITFNDRELLEQETDIDLGSQKKHTVVVRCD
;
A
#
# COMPACT_ATOMS: atom_id res chain seq x y z
N MET A 1 33.88 -9.69 8.55
CA MET A 1 32.44 -9.54 8.91
C MET A 1 32.10 -8.07 9.12
N PRO A 2 31.02 -7.50 8.57
CA PRO A 2 30.60 -6.16 8.93
C PRO A 2 30.17 -6.14 10.40
N SER A 3 30.64 -5.17 11.19
CA SER A 3 30.20 -4.99 12.58
C SER A 3 28.66 -4.97 12.67
N THR A 4 28.10 -5.51 13.74
CA THR A 4 26.64 -5.61 14.00
C THR A 4 25.93 -4.27 13.76
N ASN A 5 26.61 -3.17 14.08
CA ASN A 5 26.17 -1.80 13.85
C ASN A 5 26.05 -1.45 12.34
N ARG A 6 27.01 -1.86 11.49
CA ARG A 6 26.94 -1.66 10.03
C ARG A 6 25.79 -2.43 9.39
N LYS A 7 25.49 -3.65 9.86
CA LYS A 7 24.33 -4.44 9.41
C LYS A 7 23.02 -3.75 9.80
N LYS A 8 22.89 -3.30 11.06
CA LYS A 8 21.70 -2.57 11.56
C LYS A 8 21.47 -1.25 10.80
N LYS A 9 22.53 -0.46 10.54
CA LYS A 9 22.48 0.74 9.68
C LYS A 9 21.97 0.47 8.26
N ARG A 10 22.39 -0.66 7.66
CA ARG A 10 21.92 -1.06 6.33
C ARG A 10 20.43 -1.45 6.34
N THR A 11 19.98 -2.18 7.37
CA THR A 11 18.57 -2.53 7.54
C THR A 11 17.71 -1.29 7.73
N ALA A 12 18.14 -0.36 8.58
CA ALA A 12 17.49 0.94 8.77
C ALA A 12 17.34 1.69 7.44
N ARG A 13 18.42 1.76 6.65
CA ARG A 13 18.40 2.40 5.32
C ARG A 13 17.34 1.79 4.39
N LYS A 14 17.22 0.46 4.35
CA LYS A 14 16.22 -0.23 3.52
C LYS A 14 14.79 0.08 3.97
N ALA A 15 14.52 0.02 5.27
CA ALA A 15 13.21 0.30 5.83
C ALA A 15 12.77 1.75 5.57
N LEU A 16 13.67 2.72 5.80
CA LEU A 16 13.42 4.14 5.56
C LEU A 16 13.25 4.44 4.07
N LEU A 17 14.02 3.83 3.17
CA LEU A 17 13.83 3.96 1.72
C LEU A 17 12.45 3.47 1.28
N LEU A 18 12.00 2.37 1.86
CA LEU A 18 10.72 1.80 1.55
C LEU A 18 9.57 2.68 2.08
N PHE A 19 9.69 3.23 3.29
CA PHE A 19 8.77 4.25 3.79
C PHE A 19 8.76 5.50 2.90
N LEU A 20 9.93 6.04 2.53
CA LEU A 20 10.04 7.22 1.65
C LEU A 20 9.34 6.99 0.31
N LYS A 21 9.42 5.78 -0.26
CA LYS A 21 8.71 5.44 -1.50
C LYS A 21 7.19 5.49 -1.32
N ARG A 22 6.66 5.01 -0.19
CA ARG A 22 5.23 5.09 0.14
C ARG A 22 4.80 6.54 0.38
N LEU A 23 5.57 7.29 1.17
CA LEU A 23 5.31 8.70 1.43
C LEU A 23 5.23 9.50 0.12
N ARG A 24 6.11 9.21 -0.86
CA ARG A 24 6.06 9.82 -2.19
C ARG A 24 4.77 9.50 -2.96
N ALA A 25 4.23 8.30 -2.80
CA ALA A 25 2.97 7.89 -3.44
C ALA A 25 1.75 8.43 -2.70
N GLY A 26 1.82 8.58 -1.38
CA GLY A 26 0.75 9.12 -0.54
C GLY A 26 0.71 10.64 -0.46
N CYS A 27 1.79 11.35 -0.81
CA CYS A 27 1.80 12.81 -0.81
C CYS A 27 0.74 13.36 -1.77
N GLY A 28 -0.26 14.04 -1.20
CA GLY A 28 -1.38 14.61 -1.94
C GLY A 28 -2.68 13.83 -1.78
N LEU A 29 -2.63 12.62 -1.22
CA LEU A 29 -3.81 11.78 -0.95
C LEU A 29 -4.35 11.93 0.48
N TYR A 30 -3.56 12.50 1.39
CA TYR A 30 -4.01 12.74 2.77
C TYR A 30 -5.12 13.79 2.80
N LYS A 31 -6.32 13.38 3.23
CA LYS A 31 -7.52 14.22 3.30
C LYS A 31 -7.49 15.12 4.53
N ASP A 32 -6.99 14.61 5.65
CA ASP A 32 -6.97 15.30 6.93
C ASP A 32 -5.74 14.97 7.79
N ALA A 33 -5.67 15.61 8.96
CA ALA A 33 -4.62 15.42 9.94
C ALA A 33 -4.61 14.00 10.56
N ASN A 34 -5.76 13.33 10.68
CA ASN A 34 -5.84 12.00 11.26
C ASN A 34 -5.19 10.96 10.35
N GLU A 35 -5.45 11.01 9.05
CA GLU A 35 -4.79 10.16 8.06
C GLU A 35 -3.27 10.39 8.06
N TRP A 36 -2.84 11.66 8.13
CA TRP A 36 -1.43 12.01 8.26
C TRP A 36 -0.79 11.39 9.50
N TYR A 37 -1.36 11.60 10.69
CA TYR A 37 -0.79 11.09 11.94
C TYR A 37 -0.84 9.57 12.04
N GLY A 38 -1.85 8.92 11.46
CA GLY A 38 -1.90 7.47 11.30
C GLY A 38 -0.67 6.94 10.56
N HIS A 39 -0.29 7.58 9.45
CA HIS A 39 0.92 7.23 8.71
C HIS A 39 2.21 7.61 9.43
N MET A 40 2.24 8.70 10.20
CA MET A 40 3.42 9.10 10.97
C MET A 40 3.73 8.14 12.11
N LYS A 41 2.72 7.43 12.64
CA LYS A 41 2.92 6.38 13.65
C LYS A 41 3.86 5.28 13.15
N ASP A 42 3.74 4.87 11.89
CA ASP A 42 4.61 3.87 11.26
C ASP A 42 6.05 4.36 11.15
N LEU A 43 6.23 5.61 10.74
CA LEU A 43 7.55 6.21 10.65
C LEU A 43 8.18 6.33 12.04
N LYS A 44 7.41 6.78 13.03
CA LYS A 44 7.87 6.89 14.43
C LYS A 44 8.36 5.55 14.97
N GLY A 45 7.60 4.47 14.79
CA GLY A 45 8.02 3.13 15.21
C GLY A 45 9.29 2.65 14.51
N LEU A 46 9.46 2.97 13.22
CA LEU A 46 10.70 2.68 12.49
C LEU A 46 11.90 3.47 13.03
N LEU A 47 11.72 4.76 13.32
CA LEU A 47 12.78 5.61 13.86
C LEU A 47 13.20 5.16 15.25
N GLU A 48 12.24 4.84 16.13
CA GLU A 48 12.48 4.30 17.48
C GLU A 48 13.27 2.98 17.43
N THR A 49 12.86 2.05 16.56
CA THR A 49 13.53 0.75 16.38
C THR A 49 15.02 0.88 16.02
N TYR A 50 15.40 1.94 15.31
CA TYR A 50 16.76 2.16 14.81
C TYR A 50 17.47 3.37 15.43
N THR A 51 16.93 3.97 16.49
CA THR A 51 17.42 5.25 17.04
C THR A 51 18.91 5.23 17.39
N ASP A 52 19.43 4.09 17.88
CA ASP A 52 20.83 3.89 18.24
C ASP A 52 21.81 3.94 17.06
N VAL A 53 21.32 3.75 15.83
CA VAL A 53 22.15 3.72 14.61
C VAL A 53 21.88 4.88 13.66
N LEU A 54 20.86 5.69 13.94
CA LEU A 54 20.50 6.85 13.13
C LEU A 54 21.31 8.08 13.55
N PRO A 55 21.74 8.92 12.59
CA PRO A 55 22.33 10.22 12.91
C PRO A 55 21.33 11.12 13.65
N LYS A 56 21.72 11.65 14.82
CA LYS A 56 20.84 12.45 15.71
C LYS A 56 20.24 13.70 15.03
N GLU A 57 21.08 14.56 14.46
CA GLU A 57 20.65 15.84 13.88
C GLU A 57 19.64 15.68 12.71
N PRO A 58 19.83 14.78 11.74
CA PRO A 58 18.79 14.46 10.76
C PRO A 58 17.54 13.78 11.34
N LEU A 59 17.69 12.96 12.39
CA LEU A 59 16.56 12.31 13.06
C LEU A 59 15.63 13.36 13.70
N GLU A 60 16.19 14.40 14.34
CA GLU A 60 15.42 15.51 14.90
C GLU A 60 14.63 16.27 13.83
N LYS A 61 15.24 16.55 12.67
CA LYS A 61 14.57 17.18 11.52
C LYS A 61 13.39 16.35 11.03
N VAL A 62 13.58 15.02 10.90
CA VAL A 62 12.48 14.10 10.55
C VAL A 62 11.38 14.12 11.62
N ASN A 63 11.72 14.08 12.91
CA ASN A 63 10.75 14.14 14.00
C ASN A 63 9.94 15.44 14.02
N ALA A 64 10.58 16.56 13.71
CA ALA A 64 9.90 17.85 13.58
C ALA A 64 8.95 17.85 12.37
N ALA A 65 9.40 17.35 11.23
CA ALA A 65 8.62 17.30 9.99
C ALA A 65 7.39 16.38 10.05
N MET A 66 7.32 15.45 11.01
CA MET A 66 6.12 14.65 11.26
C MET A 66 4.98 15.43 11.93
N LYS A 67 5.26 16.57 12.57
CA LYS A 67 4.27 17.39 13.25
C LYS A 67 3.67 18.40 12.26
N LEU A 68 2.35 18.44 12.16
CA LEU A 68 1.67 19.43 11.33
C LEU A 68 1.67 20.78 12.06
N THR A 69 2.10 21.82 11.36
CA THR A 69 1.93 23.22 11.78
C THR A 69 0.68 23.84 11.16
N ASP A 70 0.14 23.21 10.13
CA ASP A 70 -1.05 23.62 9.38
C ASP A 70 -1.78 22.34 8.94
N THR A 71 -3.05 22.22 9.34
CA THR A 71 -3.90 21.04 9.09
C THR A 71 -4.70 21.13 7.81
N THR A 72 -4.61 22.24 7.05
CA THR A 72 -5.24 22.38 5.74
C THR A 72 -4.60 21.45 4.71
N SER A 73 -5.28 21.22 3.58
CA SER A 73 -4.71 20.44 2.47
C SER A 73 -3.39 21.03 1.94
N ALA A 74 -3.23 22.37 2.00
CA ALA A 74 -1.97 23.04 1.66
C ALA A 74 -0.87 22.74 2.70
N GLY A 75 -1.22 22.78 3.99
CA GLY A 75 -0.37 22.37 5.11
C GLY A 75 0.12 20.93 4.99
N LEU A 76 -0.79 19.99 4.71
CA LEU A 76 -0.48 18.58 4.48
C LEU A 76 0.47 18.36 3.30
N LYS A 77 0.24 19.02 2.16
CA LYS A 77 1.13 18.97 0.99
C LYS A 77 2.53 19.49 1.33
N ARG A 78 2.62 20.59 2.09
CA ARG A 78 3.88 21.18 2.54
C ARG A 78 4.62 20.25 3.51
N ALA A 79 3.94 19.73 4.52
CA ALA A 79 4.49 18.77 5.47
C ALA A 79 5.05 17.53 4.76
N CYS A 80 4.31 17.00 3.80
CA CYS A 80 4.75 15.86 3.01
C CYS A 80 6.03 16.15 2.19
N LYS A 81 6.14 17.36 1.62
CA LYS A 81 7.34 17.80 0.89
C LYS A 81 8.56 17.91 1.82
N VAL A 82 8.40 18.53 2.98
CA VAL A 82 9.48 18.69 3.98
C VAL A 82 9.92 17.32 4.51
N LEU A 83 8.98 16.49 4.93
CA LEU A 83 9.29 15.14 5.45
C LEU A 83 10.02 14.27 4.41
N ARG A 84 9.64 14.35 3.13
CA ARG A 84 10.35 13.66 2.03
C ARG A 84 11.81 14.11 1.93
N TYR A 85 12.06 15.41 2.06
CA TYR A 85 13.40 15.98 1.97
C TYR A 85 14.27 15.51 3.14
N ASP A 86 13.76 15.67 4.37
CA ASP A 86 14.50 15.32 5.59
C ASP A 86 14.75 13.81 5.68
N LEU A 87 13.74 12.99 5.36
CA LEU A 87 13.89 11.54 5.35
C LEU A 87 14.92 11.09 4.30
N ASN A 88 14.94 11.71 3.12
CA ASN A 88 15.95 11.44 2.10
C ASN A 88 17.36 11.86 2.56
N SER A 89 17.47 12.98 3.28
CA SER A 89 18.72 13.45 3.88
C SER A 89 19.25 12.46 4.94
N LEU A 90 18.39 12.01 5.85
CA LEU A 90 18.68 10.98 6.85
C LEU A 90 19.18 9.69 6.16
N ILE A 91 18.45 9.21 5.14
CA ILE A 91 18.83 8.01 4.38
C ILE A 91 20.18 8.18 3.71
N LYS A 92 20.48 9.33 3.10
CA LYS A 92 21.77 9.58 2.43
C LYS A 92 22.95 9.46 3.37
N LYS A 93 22.80 9.83 4.65
CA LYS A 93 23.83 9.72 5.70
C LYS A 93 24.04 8.27 6.20
N LEU A 94 23.20 7.31 5.82
CA LEU A 94 23.40 5.89 6.12
C LEU A 94 24.26 5.18 5.06
N PRO A 95 25.05 4.16 5.41
CA PRO A 95 25.92 3.47 4.46
C PRO A 95 25.13 2.89 3.27
N ARG A 96 25.56 3.21 2.04
CA ARG A 96 25.03 2.60 0.82
C ARG A 96 25.39 1.11 0.77
N PHE A 97 24.52 0.33 0.17
CA PHE A 97 24.77 -1.07 -0.13
C PHE A 97 25.76 -1.12 -1.30
N SER A 98 27.05 -1.30 -0.99
CA SER A 98 28.05 -1.71 -1.97
C SER A 98 28.03 -3.24 -1.97
N TRP A 99 27.59 -3.81 -3.10
CA TRP A 99 27.74 -5.22 -3.43
C TRP A 99 29.17 -5.40 -3.94
N ILE A 100 30.15 -5.43 -3.04
CA ILE A 100 31.51 -5.83 -3.40
C ILE A 100 32.00 -6.81 -2.34
N GLY A 101 32.35 -8.02 -2.79
CA GLY A 101 33.25 -8.95 -2.09
C GLY A 101 32.61 -10.25 -1.60
N SER A 102 32.78 -11.32 -2.39
CA SER A 102 32.67 -12.74 -2.03
C SER A 102 33.55 -13.10 -0.83
N VAL A 103 33.13 -14.08 -0.02
CA VAL A 103 33.89 -15.28 0.44
C VAL A 103 33.04 -16.01 1.50
N ALA A 104 32.96 -17.32 1.32
CA ALA A 104 32.26 -18.29 2.15
C ALA A 104 32.66 -18.23 3.63
N VAL A 105 31.67 -18.28 4.52
CA VAL A 105 31.77 -18.98 5.81
C VAL A 105 30.42 -19.63 6.06
N THR A 106 30.39 -20.94 5.89
CA THR A 106 29.43 -21.88 6.48
C THR A 106 29.37 -21.62 7.98
N GLY A 107 28.24 -21.08 8.43
CA GLY A 107 28.00 -20.81 9.83
C GLY A 107 26.56 -20.38 9.99
N LEU A 108 25.75 -21.28 10.55
CA LEU A 108 24.39 -21.03 11.02
C LEU A 108 24.36 -19.78 11.91
N VAL A 109 24.14 -18.62 11.30
CA VAL A 109 23.62 -17.46 12.01
C VAL A 109 22.13 -17.50 11.78
N THR A 110 21.45 -18.17 12.70
CA THR A 110 20.02 -18.11 12.94
C THR A 110 19.58 -16.68 12.70
N VAL A 111 18.96 -16.46 11.54
CA VAL A 111 18.48 -15.14 11.17
C VAL A 111 17.25 -14.93 12.03
N ALA A 112 17.43 -14.42 13.25
CA ALA A 112 16.41 -13.62 13.90
C ALA A 112 16.27 -12.37 13.03
N VAL A 113 15.57 -12.54 11.90
CA VAL A 113 15.08 -11.43 11.10
C VAL A 113 14.11 -10.75 12.04
N VAL A 114 14.55 -9.69 12.70
CA VAL A 114 13.62 -8.64 13.11
C VAL A 114 13.13 -7.99 11.80
N ALA A 115 12.31 -8.74 11.06
CA ALA A 115 11.40 -8.30 10.01
C ALA A 115 10.11 -7.76 10.65
N GLY A 116 10.15 -7.49 11.96
CA GLY A 116 8.98 -7.23 12.80
C GLY A 116 8.31 -5.88 12.60
N ALA A 117 8.92 -4.90 11.93
CA ALA A 117 8.29 -3.57 11.80
C ALA A 117 7.82 -3.25 10.37
N ALA A 118 8.56 -3.69 9.34
CA ALA A 118 8.23 -3.34 7.96
C ALA A 118 7.33 -4.37 7.24
N ALA A 119 7.39 -5.65 7.60
CA ALA A 119 6.54 -6.70 7.02
C ALA A 119 5.27 -6.95 7.83
N VAL A 120 5.35 -6.84 9.16
CA VAL A 120 4.25 -7.13 10.08
C VAL A 120 3.12 -6.09 10.01
N TYR A 121 3.42 -4.80 9.77
CA TYR A 121 2.36 -3.79 9.69
C TYR A 121 1.47 -3.96 8.45
N TRP A 122 2.01 -4.45 7.33
CA TRP A 122 1.24 -4.62 6.08
C TRP A 122 0.40 -5.88 6.07
N GLN A 123 0.73 -6.89 6.87
CA GLN A 123 -0.19 -7.99 7.13
C GLN A 123 -1.37 -7.55 8.02
N MET A 124 -1.23 -6.48 8.81
CA MET A 124 -2.29 -5.97 9.70
C MET A 124 -3.22 -4.91 9.06
N THR A 125 -2.80 -4.24 7.98
CA THR A 125 -3.61 -3.21 7.28
C THR A 125 -4.19 -3.67 5.95
N LYS A 126 -3.81 -4.86 5.46
CA LYS A 126 -4.44 -5.47 4.30
C LYS A 126 -5.91 -5.75 4.57
N VAL A 127 -6.72 -5.44 3.57
CA VAL A 127 -8.15 -5.71 3.56
C VAL A 127 -8.36 -6.89 2.62
N LYS A 128 -9.11 -7.88 3.08
CA LYS A 128 -9.47 -9.03 2.25
C LYS A 128 -10.69 -8.68 1.43
N VAL A 129 -10.58 -8.74 0.11
CA VAL A 129 -11.75 -8.66 -0.78
C VAL A 129 -11.96 -10.04 -1.36
N THR A 130 -13.13 -10.61 -1.11
CA THR A 130 -13.59 -11.86 -1.69
C THR A 130 -14.54 -11.53 -2.83
N ILE A 131 -14.20 -11.90 -4.07
CA ILE A 131 -15.13 -11.81 -5.19
C ILE A 131 -15.74 -13.18 -5.41
N LYS A 132 -17.07 -13.23 -5.49
CA LYS A 132 -17.85 -14.42 -5.84
C LYS A 132 -18.46 -14.21 -7.22
N ASN A 133 -18.19 -15.13 -8.13
CA ASN A 133 -18.86 -15.23 -9.42
C ASN A 133 -19.91 -16.34 -9.32
N GLU A 134 -21.18 -15.95 -9.31
CA GLU A 134 -22.35 -16.81 -9.24
C GLU A 134 -23.00 -16.92 -10.63
N ASN A 135 -22.70 -18.01 -11.33
CA ASN A 135 -23.25 -18.37 -12.63
C ASN A 135 -22.87 -17.47 -13.81
N CYS A 136 -21.91 -16.55 -13.67
CA CYS A 136 -21.46 -15.77 -14.81
C CYS A 136 -20.38 -16.49 -15.62
N SER A 137 -20.31 -16.10 -16.90
CA SER A 137 -19.11 -16.32 -17.69
C SER A 137 -17.88 -15.69 -17.02
N ASN A 138 -16.72 -16.23 -17.40
CA ASN A 138 -15.40 -15.77 -17.02
C ASN A 138 -15.24 -14.23 -17.11
N ILE A 139 -14.87 -13.57 -16.00
CA ILE A 139 -14.67 -12.11 -15.95
C ILE A 139 -13.17 -11.79 -16.10
N PRO A 140 -12.71 -11.13 -17.19
CA PRO A 140 -11.28 -10.89 -17.48
C PRO A 140 -10.75 -9.63 -16.77
N ILE A 141 -10.62 -9.68 -15.45
CA ILE A 141 -10.16 -8.54 -14.64
C ILE A 141 -8.72 -8.16 -14.96
N ALA A 142 -7.84 -9.14 -15.20
CA ALA A 142 -6.40 -8.91 -15.36
C ALA A 142 -6.06 -8.03 -16.58
N GLU A 143 -6.78 -8.20 -17.68
CA GLU A 143 -6.58 -7.45 -18.93
C GLU A 143 -7.12 -6.02 -18.83
N SER A 144 -8.08 -5.81 -17.93
CA SER A 144 -8.76 -4.54 -17.73
C SER A 144 -8.00 -3.56 -16.84
N ILE A 145 -6.98 -4.05 -16.09
CA ILE A 145 -6.22 -3.23 -15.14
C ILE A 145 -5.05 -2.53 -15.87
N PRO A 146 -5.01 -1.19 -15.91
CA PRO A 146 -3.91 -0.45 -16.53
C PRO A 146 -2.56 -0.76 -15.87
N GLN A 147 -1.49 -0.71 -16.67
CA GLN A 147 -0.14 -1.04 -16.20
C GLN A 147 0.31 -0.13 -15.05
N GLU A 148 -0.17 1.11 -15.01
CA GLU A 148 0.08 2.11 -13.97
C GLU A 148 -0.56 1.72 -12.64
N ILE A 149 -1.80 1.21 -12.68
CA ILE A 149 -2.52 0.69 -11.52
C ILE A 149 -1.79 -0.56 -11.01
N ASN A 150 -1.52 -1.51 -11.89
CA ASN A 150 -0.77 -2.73 -11.54
C ASN A 150 0.60 -2.39 -10.93
N GLY A 151 1.33 -1.44 -11.53
CA GLY A 151 2.60 -0.94 -11.02
C GLY A 151 2.46 -0.31 -9.62
N THR A 152 1.36 0.39 -9.36
CA THR A 152 1.06 0.98 -8.05
C THR A 152 0.77 -0.11 -7.01
N PHE A 153 -0.08 -1.08 -7.30
CA PHE A 153 -0.32 -2.23 -6.41
C PHE A 153 0.95 -3.04 -6.14
N LYS A 154 1.80 -3.27 -7.14
CA LYS A 154 3.13 -3.90 -6.97
C LYS A 154 4.02 -3.11 -6.01
N LYS A 155 4.02 -1.76 -6.06
CA LYS A 155 4.76 -0.91 -5.11
C LYS A 155 4.24 -1.10 -3.68
N PHE A 156 2.96 -1.43 -3.51
CA PHE A 156 2.34 -1.77 -2.22
C PHE A 156 2.50 -3.25 -1.82
N GLY A 157 3.26 -4.04 -2.58
CA GLY A 157 3.44 -5.47 -2.29
C GLY A 157 2.15 -6.28 -2.47
N VAL A 158 1.21 -5.76 -3.25
CA VAL A 158 0.01 -6.47 -3.68
C VAL A 158 0.33 -7.15 -5.00
N LYS A 159 0.11 -8.46 -5.04
CA LYS A 159 0.05 -9.21 -6.28
C LYS A 159 -1.43 -9.20 -6.68
N LEU A 160 -1.80 -8.34 -7.60
CA LEU A 160 -3.15 -8.41 -8.17
C LEU A 160 -3.27 -9.77 -8.89
N PRO A 161 -4.42 -10.46 -8.75
CA PRO A 161 -4.66 -11.68 -9.48
C PRO A 161 -4.54 -11.39 -11.00
N LEU A 162 -3.69 -12.16 -11.68
CA LEU A 162 -3.50 -12.12 -13.14
C LEU A 162 -4.47 -13.08 -13.86
N TRP A 163 -5.63 -13.34 -13.29
CA TRP A 163 -6.51 -14.43 -13.72
C TRP A 163 -7.93 -13.92 -13.92
N ILE A 164 -8.64 -14.70 -14.73
CA ILE A 164 -10.07 -14.65 -14.98
C ILE A 164 -10.80 -15.17 -13.73
N ILE A 165 -11.86 -14.50 -13.27
CA ILE A 165 -12.71 -15.08 -12.22
C ILE A 165 -13.63 -16.12 -12.86
N THR A 166 -13.28 -17.40 -12.73
CA THR A 166 -14.15 -18.53 -13.06
C THR A 166 -15.27 -18.67 -12.02
N ASN A 167 -16.38 -19.34 -12.36
CA ASN A 167 -17.44 -19.67 -11.41
C ASN A 167 -16.85 -20.18 -10.08
N GLY A 168 -17.19 -19.52 -8.97
CA GLY A 168 -16.55 -19.76 -7.67
C GLY A 168 -16.24 -18.48 -6.91
N GLN A 169 -15.29 -18.57 -5.96
CA GLN A 169 -14.86 -17.43 -5.17
C GLN A 169 -13.35 -17.30 -5.13
N GLU A 170 -12.87 -16.07 -5.23
CA GLU A 170 -11.46 -15.74 -5.05
C GLU A 170 -11.29 -14.68 -3.97
N THR A 171 -10.22 -14.77 -3.19
CA THR A 171 -9.92 -13.78 -2.14
C THR A 171 -8.52 -13.23 -2.33
N PHE A 172 -8.41 -11.91 -2.34
CA PHE A 172 -7.13 -11.22 -2.47
C PHE A 172 -7.01 -10.12 -1.42
N ASN A 173 -5.77 -9.69 -1.20
CA ASN A 173 -5.46 -8.65 -0.23
C ASN A 173 -5.15 -7.35 -0.96
N VAL A 174 -5.88 -6.30 -0.63
CA VAL A 174 -5.71 -4.95 -1.18
C VAL A 174 -5.29 -3.97 -0.08
N PRO A 175 -4.67 -2.83 -0.44
CA PRO A 175 -4.48 -1.75 0.52
C PRO A 175 -5.85 -1.14 0.90
N PRO A 176 -5.96 -0.55 2.09
CA PRO A 176 -7.17 0.17 2.52
C PRO A 176 -7.26 1.49 1.74
N VAL A 177 -8.03 1.51 0.66
CA VAL A 177 -8.15 2.66 -0.24
C VAL A 177 -9.61 2.94 -0.58
N GLY A 178 -9.91 4.19 -0.89
CA GLY A 178 -11.19 4.58 -1.47
C GLY A 178 -11.27 4.13 -2.93
N VAL A 179 -12.43 3.60 -3.32
CA VAL A 179 -12.77 3.15 -4.67
C VAL A 179 -14.09 3.79 -5.05
N ARG A 180 -14.14 4.51 -6.17
CA ARG A 180 -15.42 4.84 -6.78
C ARG A 180 -15.80 3.77 -7.77
N VAL A 181 -17.02 3.29 -7.67
CA VAL A 181 -17.56 2.24 -8.52
C VAL A 181 -18.77 2.78 -9.26
N GLU A 182 -18.77 2.63 -10.57
CA GLU A 182 -19.88 2.95 -11.45
C GLU A 182 -20.16 1.69 -12.28
N ALA A 183 -21.28 1.03 -12.01
CA ALA A 183 -21.70 -0.15 -12.77
C ALA A 183 -22.90 0.24 -13.64
N HIS A 184 -22.79 0.08 -14.96
CA HIS A 184 -23.86 0.41 -15.89
C HIS A 184 -23.88 -0.61 -17.04
N GLY A 185 -25.00 -1.32 -17.20
CA GLY A 185 -25.15 -2.39 -18.17
C GLY A 185 -24.01 -3.42 -18.11
N SER A 186 -23.25 -3.53 -19.20
CA SER A 186 -22.15 -4.49 -19.35
C SER A 186 -20.76 -3.94 -18.98
N SER A 187 -20.69 -2.88 -18.17
CA SER A 187 -19.43 -2.20 -17.82
C SER A 187 -19.37 -1.86 -16.34
N LEU A 188 -18.21 -2.14 -15.72
CA LEU A 188 -17.88 -1.74 -14.35
C LEU A 188 -16.68 -0.80 -14.37
N ALA A 189 -16.93 0.50 -14.23
CA ALA A 189 -15.86 1.49 -14.08
C ALA A 189 -15.42 1.57 -12.62
N LEU A 190 -14.11 1.48 -12.41
CA LEU A 190 -13.45 1.56 -11.12
C LEU A 190 -12.48 2.74 -11.13
N THR A 191 -12.66 3.68 -10.22
CA THR A 191 -11.72 4.79 -10.01
C THR A 191 -10.96 4.59 -8.70
N LEU A 192 -9.64 4.47 -8.82
CA LEU A 192 -8.68 4.24 -7.76
C LEU A 192 -7.50 5.20 -7.95
N PHE A 193 -7.07 5.91 -6.90
CA PHE A 193 -5.93 6.83 -6.97
C PHE A 193 -6.05 7.88 -8.10
N ASP A 194 -7.25 8.46 -8.28
CA ASP A 194 -7.57 9.42 -9.35
C ASP A 194 -7.38 8.86 -10.78
N ARG A 195 -7.49 7.54 -10.93
CA ARG A 195 -7.37 6.84 -12.20
C ARG A 195 -8.54 5.89 -12.37
N SER A 196 -9.21 6.01 -13.51
CA SER A 196 -10.35 5.18 -13.87
C SER A 196 -9.94 4.10 -14.85
N PHE A 197 -10.50 2.92 -14.69
CA PHE A 197 -10.45 1.84 -15.68
C PHE A 197 -11.77 1.09 -15.70
N SER A 198 -12.10 0.48 -16.82
CA SER A 198 -13.33 -0.28 -16.98
C SER A 198 -13.04 -1.76 -17.06
N VAL A 199 -13.81 -2.55 -16.34
CA VAL A 199 -13.87 -4.00 -16.44
C VAL A 199 -15.15 -4.36 -17.20
N PRO A 200 -15.06 -5.10 -18.31
CA PRO A 200 -16.25 -5.55 -19.01
C PRO A 200 -16.99 -6.57 -18.13
N LEU A 201 -18.30 -6.37 -18.02
CA LEU A 201 -19.19 -7.31 -17.36
C LEU A 201 -19.81 -8.27 -18.40
N PRO A 202 -20.15 -9.50 -18.00
CA PRO A 202 -20.92 -10.42 -18.83
C PRO A 202 -22.27 -9.84 -19.30
N GLU A 203 -22.80 -10.30 -20.44
CA GLU A 203 -24.03 -9.76 -21.06
C GLU A 203 -25.33 -10.00 -20.25
N ARG A 204 -25.28 -10.81 -19.18
CA ARG A 204 -26.46 -11.21 -18.38
C ARG A 204 -26.24 -11.05 -16.87
N VAL A 205 -25.58 -9.97 -16.45
CA VAL A 205 -25.44 -9.67 -15.02
C VAL A 205 -26.78 -9.20 -14.46
N GLN A 206 -27.28 -9.92 -13.45
CA GLN A 206 -28.49 -9.56 -12.71
C GLN A 206 -28.21 -8.63 -11.54
N SER A 207 -27.11 -8.86 -10.83
CA SER A 207 -26.74 -8.06 -9.66
C SER A 207 -25.23 -8.04 -9.43
N ILE A 208 -24.77 -6.93 -8.85
CA ILE A 208 -23.41 -6.75 -8.36
C ILE A 208 -23.50 -6.17 -6.96
N THR A 209 -23.28 -6.97 -5.93
CA THR A 209 -23.33 -6.46 -4.55
C THR A 209 -21.94 -6.29 -3.96
N PHE A 210 -21.76 -5.26 -3.15
CA PHE A 210 -20.62 -5.07 -2.27
C PHE A 210 -21.09 -5.05 -0.82
N ASN A 211 -20.67 -6.03 -0.02
CA ASN A 211 -21.15 -6.21 1.35
C ASN A 211 -22.69 -6.12 1.43
N ASP A 212 -23.36 -6.89 0.56
CA ASP A 212 -24.83 -6.97 0.46
C ASP A 212 -25.53 -5.68 -0.03
N ARG A 213 -24.78 -4.63 -0.37
CA ARG A 213 -25.29 -3.41 -1.02
C ARG A 213 -25.21 -3.55 -2.53
N GLU A 214 -26.32 -3.36 -3.22
CA GLU A 214 -26.38 -3.34 -4.70
C GLU A 214 -25.55 -2.19 -5.28
N LEU A 215 -24.83 -2.49 -6.36
CA LEU A 215 -23.98 -1.55 -7.10
C LEU A 215 -24.43 -1.37 -8.55
N LEU A 216 -25.19 -2.33 -9.12
CA LEU A 216 -25.64 -2.23 -10.50
C LEU A 216 -26.53 -1.00 -10.69
N GLU A 217 -26.29 -0.24 -11.77
CA GLU A 217 -26.94 1.03 -12.09
C GLU A 217 -26.74 2.13 -11.02
N GLN A 218 -25.65 2.06 -10.25
CA GLN A 218 -25.31 3.04 -9.21
C GLN A 218 -23.88 3.57 -9.34
N GLU A 219 -23.70 4.82 -8.92
CA GLU A 219 -22.39 5.37 -8.56
C GLU A 219 -22.22 5.28 -7.03
N THR A 220 -21.16 4.59 -6.58
CA THR A 220 -20.90 4.37 -5.17
C THR A 220 -19.43 4.62 -4.82
N ASP A 221 -19.20 5.48 -3.82
CA ASP A 221 -17.90 5.61 -3.17
C ASP A 221 -17.77 4.57 -2.04
N ILE A 222 -16.75 3.72 -2.15
CA ILE A 222 -16.45 2.62 -1.23
C ILE A 222 -15.13 2.90 -0.51
N ASP A 223 -15.15 2.91 0.82
CA ASP A 223 -13.93 2.90 1.61
C ASP A 223 -13.56 1.46 2.00
N LEU A 224 -12.55 0.88 1.33
CA LEU A 224 -12.04 -0.45 1.69
C LEU A 224 -11.34 -0.44 3.05
N GLY A 225 -10.92 0.72 3.57
CA GLY A 225 -10.37 0.84 4.91
C GLY A 225 -11.39 0.65 6.03
N SER A 226 -12.68 0.76 5.72
CA SER A 226 -13.76 0.73 6.71
C SER A 226 -13.89 -0.63 7.42
N GLN A 227 -13.51 -1.73 6.76
CA GLN A 227 -13.56 -3.08 7.33
C GLN A 227 -12.32 -3.89 6.92
N LYS A 228 -12.04 -4.98 7.65
CA LYS A 228 -10.91 -5.87 7.31
C LYS A 228 -11.24 -6.90 6.24
N LYS A 229 -12.52 -7.09 5.95
CA LYS A 229 -13.04 -8.06 4.97
C LYS A 229 -14.19 -7.42 4.22
N HIS A 230 -14.23 -7.61 2.91
CA HIS A 230 -15.35 -7.26 2.05
C HIS A 230 -15.68 -8.43 1.13
N THR A 231 -16.94 -8.50 0.72
CA THR A 231 -17.42 -9.46 -0.27
C THR A 231 -18.03 -8.72 -1.44
N VAL A 232 -17.63 -9.07 -2.64
CA VAL A 232 -18.28 -8.68 -3.89
C VAL A 232 -18.98 -9.93 -4.44
N VAL A 233 -20.24 -9.82 -4.82
CA VAL A 233 -20.96 -10.91 -5.48
C VAL A 233 -21.44 -10.42 -6.83
N VAL A 234 -21.08 -11.13 -7.89
CA VAL A 234 -21.59 -10.91 -9.25
C VAL A 234 -22.48 -12.10 -9.58
N ARG A 235 -23.75 -11.86 -9.91
CA ARG A 235 -24.72 -12.90 -10.26
C ARG A 235 -25.20 -12.75 -11.70
N CYS A 236 -25.28 -13.86 -12.43
CA CYS A 236 -25.83 -13.91 -13.79
C CYS A 236 -26.94 -14.94 -13.95
N ASP A 237 -27.73 -14.77 -15.02
CA ASP A 237 -28.74 -15.70 -15.53
C ASP A 237 -28.17 -16.85 -16.37
#